data_AF-A0A2M9L4J1-F1
#
_entry.id   AF-A0A2M9L4J1-F1
#
_cell.length_a   1.000
_cell.length_b   1.000
_cell.length_c   1.000
_cell.angle_alpha   90.00
_cell.angle_beta   90.00
_cell.angle_gamma   90.00
#
_symmetry.space_group_name_H-M   'P 1'
#
loop_
_entity.id
_entity.type
_entity.pdbx_description
1 polymer ?
#
loop_
_entity_poly.entity_id
_entity_poly.type
_entity_poly.pdbx_seq_one_letter_code
_entity_poly.pdbx_strand_id
1 'polypeptide(L)'
;MTDESGEPVEYAPVDTLLGLLERGRGAGWLWVREDREAGAEAVLDCLRRETRYDRQCDARHDYHALLVRELALPIDLLRQQLDGADEDDHDRAREILAALALTGSVEAREVLRRYVRSGRWWQGVLDTLGERWPAPWWGDLAEVAVGRLDGAEPDYPSSEPWPSWRESVPEPRRSARHVQALAPGNVRLLAVLADGGSSASERSAALSALAWRPPVPEILPLVPELFTAVPAELGARPLPRLGRVVERLGVLAVGDARVWAASDRPWLARLGLAVLARHGGVRDLPPLLAELERQWAAGQWCGSDDLADGLARFGPAAVGAAPVLRRFWEQTPHSYERPSYLRALAAIRPGATGAELTESLWDCEEESRLFAVEHAPDGPELRCRLAELQGSPVESEELRAAAARRLAGGNR
;
A
#
# COMPACT_ATOMS: atom_id res chain seq x y z
N MET A 1 0.05 9.50 13.79
CA MET A 1 0.99 8.40 14.05
C MET A 1 2.11 8.94 14.90
N THR A 2 2.59 8.15 15.83
CA THR A 2 3.71 8.53 16.68
C THR A 2 4.99 7.90 16.16
N ASP A 3 6.09 8.64 16.15
CA ASP A 3 7.43 8.07 15.98
C ASP A 3 7.77 7.10 17.13
N GLU A 4 8.96 6.47 17.11
CA GLU A 4 9.42 5.59 18.19
C GLU A 4 9.45 6.26 19.58
N SER A 5 9.36 7.60 19.63
CA SER A 5 9.30 8.39 20.86
C SER A 5 7.88 8.67 21.37
N GLY A 6 6.84 8.32 20.60
CA GLY A 6 5.46 8.62 20.96
C GLY A 6 4.97 9.98 20.46
N GLU A 7 5.74 10.70 19.63
CA GLU A 7 5.39 12.04 19.15
C GLU A 7 4.77 12.01 17.74
N PRO A 8 3.70 12.79 17.46
CA PRO A 8 3.08 12.83 16.15
C PRO A 8 4.11 13.17 15.06
N VAL A 9 4.22 12.34 14.01
CA VAL A 9 5.05 12.67 12.84
C VAL A 9 4.54 14.00 12.26
N GLU A 10 5.30 15.06 12.50
CA GLU A 10 4.96 16.41 12.06
C GLU A 10 5.48 16.61 10.64
N TYR A 11 4.56 16.52 9.68
CA TYR A 11 4.82 16.86 8.29
C TYR A 11 4.91 18.37 8.12
N ALA A 12 5.81 18.81 7.26
CA ALA A 12 5.85 20.18 6.78
C ALA A 12 4.51 20.58 6.10
N PRO A 13 4.20 21.89 6.03
CA PRO A 13 2.97 22.36 5.42
C PRO A 13 2.80 21.85 3.98
N VAL A 14 1.56 21.48 3.63
CA VAL A 14 1.20 20.75 2.40
C VAL A 14 1.54 21.48 1.10
N ASP A 15 1.74 22.80 1.18
CA ASP A 15 2.04 23.70 0.07
C ASP A 15 3.52 24.10 -0.01
N THR A 16 4.37 23.53 0.86
CA THR A 16 5.83 23.71 0.80
C THR A 16 6.49 22.59 0.01
N LEU A 17 7.65 22.88 -0.60
CA LEU A 17 8.46 21.87 -1.29
C LEU A 17 8.74 20.65 -0.40
N LEU A 18 9.20 20.88 0.83
CA LEU A 18 9.45 19.80 1.79
C LEU A 18 8.18 18.99 2.05
N GLY A 19 7.04 19.64 2.32
CA GLY A 19 5.78 18.93 2.58
C GLY A 19 5.28 18.10 1.39
N LEU A 20 5.51 18.55 0.16
CA LEU A 20 5.19 17.77 -1.04
C LEU A 20 6.10 16.53 -1.16
N LEU A 21 7.40 16.68 -0.94
CA LEU A 21 8.37 15.59 -1.00
C LEU A 21 8.16 14.58 0.12
N GLU A 22 7.92 15.03 1.35
CA GLU A 22 7.62 14.15 2.49
C GLU A 22 6.42 13.27 2.19
N ARG A 23 5.41 13.77 1.46
CA ARG A 23 4.21 13.00 1.07
C ARG A 23 4.40 12.21 -0.23
N GLY A 24 5.56 12.29 -0.91
CA GLY A 24 5.81 11.59 -2.17
C GLY A 24 4.95 12.10 -3.34
N ARG A 25 4.58 13.38 -3.33
CA ARG A 25 3.71 13.99 -4.36
C ARG A 25 4.47 14.22 -5.66
N GLY A 26 3.80 14.01 -6.78
CA GLY A 26 4.34 14.39 -8.10
C GLY A 26 4.61 15.91 -8.22
N ALA A 27 3.83 16.76 -7.54
CA ALA A 27 4.11 18.20 -7.50
C ALA A 27 5.47 18.53 -6.86
N GLY A 28 5.91 17.76 -5.86
CA GLY A 28 7.23 17.92 -5.27
C GLY A 28 8.33 17.61 -6.28
N TRP A 29 8.15 16.55 -7.08
CA TRP A 29 9.08 16.20 -8.16
C TRP A 29 9.16 17.31 -9.21
N LEU A 30 8.01 17.84 -9.63
CA LEU A 30 7.96 18.92 -10.62
C LEU A 30 8.65 20.19 -10.11
N TRP A 31 8.43 20.56 -8.85
CA TRP A 31 9.09 21.70 -8.23
C TRP A 31 10.61 21.50 -8.16
N VAL A 32 11.11 20.31 -7.78
CA VAL A 32 12.55 20.01 -7.79
C VAL A 32 13.21 20.27 -9.16
N ARG A 33 12.48 20.07 -10.27
CA ARG A 33 12.99 20.35 -11.62
C ARG A 33 13.09 21.84 -11.92
N GLU A 34 12.25 22.65 -11.29
CA GLU A 34 12.26 24.12 -11.41
C GLU A 34 13.32 24.76 -10.50
N ASP A 35 13.48 24.24 -9.28
CA ASP A 35 14.45 24.71 -8.29
C ASP A 35 15.25 23.55 -7.69
N ARG A 36 16.39 23.26 -8.32
CA ARG A 36 17.26 22.14 -7.94
C ARG A 36 18.01 22.37 -6.63
N GLU A 37 18.29 23.62 -6.26
CA GLU A 37 19.03 23.94 -5.03
C GLU A 37 18.13 23.72 -3.82
N ALA A 38 16.93 24.31 -3.83
CA ALA A 38 15.92 24.05 -2.80
C ALA A 38 15.51 22.57 -2.77
N GLY A 39 15.43 21.93 -3.95
CA GLY A 39 15.17 20.50 -4.07
C GLY A 39 16.23 19.63 -3.40
N ALA A 40 17.52 19.95 -3.56
CA ALA A 40 18.62 19.22 -2.92
C ALA A 40 18.53 19.27 -1.39
N GLU A 41 18.28 20.45 -0.83
CA GLU A 41 18.12 20.62 0.62
C GLU A 41 16.92 19.83 1.14
N ALA A 42 15.75 19.99 0.50
CA ALA A 42 14.52 19.35 0.95
C ALA A 42 14.56 17.82 0.81
N VAL A 43 15.19 17.27 -0.24
CA VAL A 43 15.38 15.82 -0.38
C VAL A 43 16.29 15.28 0.72
N LEU A 44 17.40 15.98 1.05
CA LEU A 44 18.28 15.56 2.15
C LEU A 44 17.53 15.57 3.49
N ASP A 45 16.62 16.52 3.71
CA ASP A 45 15.77 16.53 4.91
C ASP A 45 14.78 15.37 4.97
N CYS A 46 14.16 15.02 3.84
CA CYS A 46 13.33 13.80 3.75
C CYS A 46 14.14 12.53 4.04
N LEU A 47 15.40 12.46 3.59
CA LEU A 47 16.26 11.30 3.85
C LEU A 47 16.70 11.19 5.31
N ARG A 48 16.69 12.28 6.08
CA ARG A 48 17.05 12.27 7.51
C ARG A 48 15.91 11.79 8.41
N ARG A 49 14.65 11.97 8.00
CA ARG A 49 13.48 11.70 8.87
C ARG A 49 12.50 10.74 8.22
N GLU A 50 12.06 9.70 8.93
CA GLU A 50 11.02 8.81 8.43
C GLU A 50 9.69 9.58 8.34
N THR A 51 9.08 9.54 7.16
CA THR A 51 7.83 10.25 6.86
C THR A 51 6.80 9.34 6.23
N ARG A 52 7.14 8.09 5.91
CA ARG A 52 6.21 7.08 5.41
C ARG A 52 5.14 6.81 6.44
N TYR A 53 3.88 6.83 6.00
CA TYR A 53 2.77 6.59 6.91
C TYR A 53 2.69 5.11 7.28
N ASP A 54 2.67 4.24 6.29
CA ASP A 54 2.72 2.79 6.52
C ASP A 54 3.83 2.19 5.67
N ARG A 55 4.95 1.85 6.30
CA ARG A 55 6.13 1.32 5.62
C ARG A 55 5.85 0.05 4.82
N GLN A 56 4.78 -0.69 5.17
CA GLN A 56 4.42 -1.93 4.47
C GLN A 56 3.80 -1.69 3.10
N CYS A 57 3.28 -0.49 2.84
CA CYS A 57 2.51 -0.18 1.64
C CYS A 57 3.01 1.07 0.89
N ASP A 58 4.14 1.64 1.29
CA ASP A 58 4.59 2.95 0.84
C ASP A 58 5.80 2.89 -0.10
N ALA A 59 5.60 3.34 -1.33
CA ALA A 59 6.59 3.27 -2.41
C ALA A 59 7.58 4.46 -2.45
N ARG A 60 7.63 5.33 -1.42
CA ARG A 60 8.50 6.53 -1.42
C ARG A 60 9.99 6.27 -1.56
N HIS A 61 10.47 5.07 -1.28
CA HIS A 61 11.89 4.74 -1.42
C HIS A 61 12.37 4.85 -2.88
N ASP A 62 11.56 4.42 -3.86
CA ASP A 62 11.88 4.55 -5.29
C ASP A 62 11.80 6.00 -5.76
N TYR A 63 10.80 6.73 -5.27
CA TYR A 63 10.66 8.16 -5.49
C TYR A 63 11.90 8.94 -5.00
N HIS A 64 12.36 8.67 -3.77
CA HIS A 64 13.57 9.28 -3.23
C HIS A 64 14.84 8.87 -3.99
N ALA A 65 14.98 7.61 -4.39
CA ALA A 65 16.12 7.15 -5.19
C ALA A 65 16.20 7.87 -6.54
N LEU A 66 15.06 8.03 -7.21
CA LEU A 66 14.98 8.75 -8.47
C LEU A 66 15.31 10.25 -8.29
N LEU A 67 14.90 10.89 -7.18
CA LEU A 67 15.26 12.27 -6.84
C LEU A 67 16.75 12.44 -6.51
N VAL A 68 17.33 11.53 -5.72
CA VAL A 68 18.76 11.50 -5.40
C VAL A 68 19.59 11.42 -6.68
N ARG A 69 19.18 10.57 -7.62
CA ARG A 69 19.80 10.47 -8.94
C ARG A 69 19.62 11.75 -9.76
N GLU A 70 18.39 12.27 -9.85
CA GLU A 70 18.05 13.47 -10.62
C GLU A 70 18.86 14.69 -10.16
N LEU A 71 19.08 14.82 -8.86
CA LEU A 71 19.83 15.91 -8.24
C LEU A 71 21.34 15.62 -8.10
N ALA A 72 21.78 14.41 -8.44
CA ALA A 72 23.15 13.94 -8.25
C ALA A 72 23.66 14.11 -6.81
N LEU A 73 22.80 13.80 -5.82
CA LEU A 73 23.14 13.94 -4.40
C LEU A 73 24.13 12.84 -3.96
N PRO A 74 25.01 13.15 -2.99
CA PRO A 74 25.90 12.15 -2.41
C PRO A 74 25.10 11.11 -1.61
N ILE A 75 25.58 9.86 -1.64
CA ILE A 75 24.93 8.75 -0.93
C ILE A 75 25.52 8.48 0.46
N ASP A 76 26.42 9.35 0.97
CA ASP A 76 27.11 9.14 2.25
C ASP A 76 26.14 9.04 3.44
N LEU A 77 25.05 9.83 3.42
CA LEU A 77 23.99 9.75 4.42
C LEU A 77 23.35 8.35 4.44
N LEU A 78 22.99 7.82 3.27
CA LEU A 78 22.39 6.49 3.13
C LEU A 78 23.36 5.40 3.57
N ARG A 79 24.66 5.56 3.28
CA ARG A 79 25.71 4.64 3.74
C ARG A 79 25.81 4.63 5.26
N GLN A 80 25.78 5.81 5.89
CA GLN A 80 25.81 5.93 7.34
C GLN A 80 24.57 5.30 7.99
N GLN A 81 23.38 5.52 7.41
CA GLN A 81 22.13 4.94 7.88
C GLN A 81 22.13 3.41 7.75
N LEU A 82 22.62 2.87 6.63
CA LEU A 82 22.74 1.43 6.40
C LEU A 82 23.65 0.75 7.45
N ASP A 83 24.76 1.40 7.83
CA ASP A 83 25.68 0.91 8.85
C ASP A 83 25.25 1.27 10.29
N GLY A 84 24.16 2.03 10.43
CA GLY A 84 23.60 2.48 11.70
C GLY A 84 22.97 1.36 12.53
N ALA A 85 22.63 1.67 13.78
CA ALA A 85 21.96 0.74 14.70
C ALA A 85 20.43 0.88 14.69
N ASP A 86 19.91 1.93 14.06
CA ASP A 86 18.48 2.20 13.89
C ASP A 86 17.94 1.37 12.71
N GLU A 87 16.94 0.53 12.98
CA GLU A 87 16.41 -0.44 12.02
C GLU A 87 15.59 0.24 10.92
N ASP A 88 14.88 1.33 11.26
CA ASP A 88 14.05 2.06 10.32
C ASP A 88 14.89 2.86 9.32
N ASP A 89 15.95 3.52 9.80
CA ASP A 89 16.96 4.16 8.95
C ASP A 89 17.67 3.15 8.06
N HIS A 90 18.02 1.98 8.60
CA HIS A 90 18.66 0.92 7.85
C HIS A 90 17.78 0.42 6.70
N ASP A 91 16.53 0.06 6.99
CA ASP A 91 15.60 -0.46 6.00
C ASP A 91 15.32 0.57 4.90
N ARG A 92 15.16 1.83 5.27
CA ARG A 92 15.00 2.92 4.31
C ARG A 92 16.23 3.08 3.42
N ALA A 93 17.42 3.12 4.00
CA ALA A 93 18.66 3.25 3.24
C ALA A 93 18.88 2.07 2.29
N ARG A 94 18.59 0.84 2.76
CA ARG A 94 18.62 -0.39 1.95
C ARG A 94 17.78 -0.25 0.69
N GLU A 95 16.51 0.12 0.83
CA GLU A 95 15.59 0.24 -0.32
C GLU A 95 16.02 1.32 -1.32
N ILE A 96 16.43 2.49 -0.81
CA ILE A 96 16.86 3.60 -1.68
C ILE A 96 18.15 3.24 -2.43
N LEU A 97 19.12 2.61 -1.76
CA LEU A 97 20.36 2.15 -2.39
C LEU A 97 20.10 1.06 -3.42
N ALA A 98 19.14 0.16 -3.16
CA ALA A 98 18.76 -0.90 -4.09
C ALA A 98 18.19 -0.32 -5.38
N ALA A 99 17.32 0.67 -5.28
CA ALA A 99 16.78 1.40 -6.43
C ALA A 99 17.86 2.23 -7.15
N LEU A 100 18.75 2.93 -6.42
CA LEU A 100 19.85 3.68 -7.02
C LEU A 100 20.78 2.80 -7.87
N ALA A 101 21.08 1.58 -7.40
CA ALA A 101 21.87 0.62 -8.15
C ALA A 101 21.22 0.26 -9.50
N LEU A 102 19.90 0.02 -9.52
CA LEU A 102 19.16 -0.23 -10.76
C LEU A 102 19.24 0.95 -11.73
N THR A 103 19.25 2.18 -11.21
CA THR A 103 19.41 3.38 -12.04
C THR A 103 20.84 3.66 -12.52
N GLY A 104 21.80 2.81 -12.19
CA GLY A 104 23.18 2.89 -12.67
C GLY A 104 24.23 3.30 -11.63
N SER A 105 23.85 3.49 -10.36
CA SER A 105 24.83 3.79 -9.30
C SER A 105 25.67 2.56 -8.94
N VAL A 106 26.89 2.51 -9.48
CA VAL A 106 27.87 1.46 -9.15
C VAL A 106 28.24 1.51 -7.67
N GLU A 107 28.33 2.72 -7.09
CA GLU A 107 28.66 2.87 -5.67
C GLU A 107 27.58 2.26 -4.78
N ALA A 108 26.31 2.56 -5.02
CA ALA A 108 25.20 1.98 -4.25
C ALA A 108 25.18 0.45 -4.37
N ARG A 109 25.43 -0.07 -5.58
CA ARG A 109 25.54 -1.51 -5.82
C ARG A 109 26.64 -2.15 -4.98
N GLU A 110 27.84 -1.57 -4.98
CA GLU A 110 28.97 -2.10 -4.22
C GLU A 110 28.80 -1.94 -2.70
N VAL A 111 28.13 -0.89 -2.23
CA VAL A 111 27.79 -0.70 -0.82
C VAL A 111 26.93 -1.86 -0.33
N LEU A 112 25.81 -2.18 -1.00
CA LEU A 112 24.93 -3.26 -0.57
C LEU A 112 25.60 -4.64 -0.70
N ARG A 113 26.34 -4.89 -1.78
CA ARG A 113 27.11 -6.13 -1.95
C ARG A 113 28.17 -6.30 -0.86
N ARG A 114 28.83 -5.22 -0.42
CA ARG A 114 29.74 -5.25 0.73
C ARG A 114 28.99 -5.54 2.02
N TYR A 115 27.83 -4.92 2.20
CA TYR A 115 26.99 -5.12 3.38
C TYR A 115 26.54 -6.58 3.53
N VAL A 116 26.20 -7.27 2.44
CA VAL A 116 25.90 -8.72 2.51
C VAL A 116 27.07 -9.52 3.12
N ARG A 117 28.32 -9.10 2.86
CA ARG A 117 29.52 -9.83 3.33
C ARG A 117 29.83 -9.61 4.81
N SER A 118 29.54 -8.45 5.39
CA SER A 118 29.96 -8.10 6.76
C SER A 118 28.90 -7.46 7.65
N GLY A 119 27.79 -6.99 7.08
CA GLY A 119 26.74 -6.25 7.79
C GLY A 119 25.96 -7.12 8.77
N ARG A 120 25.35 -6.47 9.77
CA ARG A 120 24.54 -7.11 10.81
C ARG A 120 23.26 -7.72 10.24
N TRP A 121 22.51 -6.91 9.49
CA TRP A 121 21.21 -7.28 8.90
C TRP A 121 21.35 -7.76 7.44
N TRP A 122 22.40 -8.54 7.17
CA TRP A 122 22.77 -8.94 5.81
C TRP A 122 21.71 -9.76 5.09
N GLN A 123 20.89 -10.56 5.81
CA GLN A 123 19.82 -11.36 5.21
C GLN A 123 18.72 -10.48 4.61
N GLY A 124 18.35 -9.38 5.29
CA GLY A 124 17.38 -8.42 4.77
C GLY A 124 17.90 -7.70 3.52
N VAL A 125 19.17 -7.29 3.51
CA VAL A 125 19.80 -6.73 2.29
C VAL A 125 19.77 -7.75 1.15
N LEU A 126 20.14 -9.01 1.43
CA LEU A 126 20.19 -10.06 0.43
C LEU A 126 18.81 -10.37 -0.16
N ASP A 127 17.76 -10.39 0.67
CA ASP A 127 16.37 -10.57 0.24
C ASP A 127 15.96 -9.46 -0.74
N THR A 128 16.22 -8.19 -0.41
CA THR A 128 16.00 -7.06 -1.33
C THR A 128 16.79 -7.20 -2.64
N LEU A 129 18.03 -7.70 -2.61
CA LEU A 129 18.79 -7.95 -3.84
C LEU A 129 18.16 -9.05 -4.69
N GLY A 130 17.73 -10.15 -4.05
CA GLY A 130 17.08 -11.28 -4.71
C GLY A 130 15.75 -10.90 -5.36
N GLU A 131 14.97 -10.09 -4.69
CA GLU A 131 13.67 -9.60 -5.17
C GLU A 131 13.82 -8.60 -6.32
N ARG A 132 14.75 -7.64 -6.18
CA ARG A 132 14.77 -6.44 -7.06
C ARG A 132 15.81 -6.49 -8.16
N TRP A 133 16.95 -7.15 -7.95
CA TRP A 133 18.06 -7.09 -8.90
C TRP A 133 18.13 -8.29 -9.83
N PRO A 134 18.66 -8.11 -11.05
CA PRO A 134 18.95 -9.23 -11.95
C PRO A 134 19.88 -10.25 -11.29
N ALA A 135 19.58 -11.55 -11.45
CA ALA A 135 20.34 -12.64 -10.84
C ALA A 135 21.88 -12.57 -10.99
N PRO A 136 22.44 -12.14 -12.14
CA PRO A 136 23.89 -11.98 -12.28
C PRO A 136 24.54 -10.97 -11.33
N TRP A 137 23.78 -10.09 -10.68
CA TRP A 137 24.31 -9.06 -9.77
C TRP A 137 24.50 -9.54 -8.34
N TRP A 138 23.91 -10.67 -7.96
CA TRP A 138 24.02 -11.25 -6.62
C TRP A 138 24.43 -12.73 -6.64
N GLY A 139 24.40 -13.40 -7.78
CA GLY A 139 24.69 -14.85 -7.87
C GLY A 139 26.06 -15.26 -7.31
N ASP A 140 27.07 -14.39 -7.36
CA ASP A 140 28.40 -14.64 -6.80
C ASP A 140 28.48 -14.55 -5.26
N LEU A 141 27.39 -14.10 -4.61
CA LEU A 141 27.32 -14.00 -3.14
C LEU A 141 26.93 -15.32 -2.46
N ALA A 142 26.61 -16.38 -3.21
CA ALA A 142 26.10 -17.65 -2.69
C ALA A 142 27.02 -18.26 -1.62
N GLU A 143 28.32 -18.41 -1.93
CA GLU A 143 29.29 -19.00 -1.01
C GLU A 143 29.40 -18.19 0.29
N VAL A 144 29.42 -16.86 0.19
CA VAL A 144 29.48 -15.98 1.36
C VAL A 144 28.20 -16.10 2.19
N ALA A 145 27.03 -16.03 1.56
CA ALA A 145 25.75 -16.10 2.25
C ALA A 145 25.57 -17.44 2.99
N VAL A 146 25.88 -18.56 2.32
CA VAL A 146 25.83 -19.91 2.92
C VAL A 146 26.83 -20.03 4.07
N GLY A 147 28.06 -19.55 3.89
CA GLY A 147 29.07 -19.55 4.94
C GLY A 147 28.63 -18.73 6.16
N ARG A 148 27.93 -17.61 5.96
CA ARG A 148 27.42 -16.75 7.02
C ARG A 148 26.22 -17.32 7.78
N LEU A 149 25.43 -18.19 7.16
CA LEU A 149 24.36 -18.91 7.87
C LEU A 149 24.92 -19.83 8.96
N ASP A 150 26.13 -20.35 8.78
CA ASP A 150 26.78 -21.28 9.71
C ASP A 150 25.87 -22.46 10.11
N GLY A 151 25.15 -23.01 9.12
CA GLY A 151 24.20 -24.10 9.30
C GLY A 151 22.81 -23.71 9.80
N ALA A 152 22.54 -22.43 10.04
CA ALA A 152 21.18 -21.92 10.30
C ALA A 152 20.31 -21.94 9.03
N GLU A 153 18.98 -21.95 9.23
CA GLU A 153 18.02 -21.75 8.14
C GLU A 153 17.94 -20.25 7.79
N PRO A 154 17.81 -19.88 6.51
CA PRO A 154 17.56 -18.50 6.12
C PRO A 154 16.28 -17.93 6.75
N ASP A 155 16.24 -16.61 6.92
CA ASP A 155 15.04 -15.92 7.43
C ASP A 155 13.86 -16.04 6.44
N TYR A 156 14.16 -16.08 5.13
CA TYR A 156 13.17 -16.13 4.04
C TYR A 156 13.45 -17.26 3.03
N PRO A 157 13.36 -18.54 3.42
CA PRO A 157 13.84 -19.66 2.60
C PRO A 157 13.03 -19.89 1.30
N SER A 158 11.85 -19.28 1.19
CA SER A 158 11.00 -19.33 0.01
C SER A 158 11.26 -18.22 -1.02
N SER A 159 12.01 -17.18 -0.66
CA SER A 159 12.28 -16.00 -1.48
C SER A 159 13.64 -16.10 -2.16
N GLU A 160 13.78 -15.56 -3.38
CA GLU A 160 15.10 -15.39 -4.01
C GLU A 160 16.04 -14.65 -3.05
N PRO A 161 17.34 -15.00 -2.98
CA PRO A 161 18.06 -15.91 -3.89
C PRO A 161 18.05 -17.39 -3.47
N TRP A 162 17.41 -17.75 -2.35
CA TRP A 162 17.57 -19.08 -1.74
C TRP A 162 17.05 -20.25 -2.61
N PRO A 163 15.89 -20.16 -3.28
CA PRO A 163 15.45 -21.16 -4.26
C PRO A 163 16.47 -21.41 -5.37
N SER A 164 17.15 -20.37 -5.85
CA SER A 164 18.20 -20.48 -6.88
C SER A 164 19.49 -21.12 -6.35
N TRP A 165 19.71 -21.10 -5.04
CA TRP A 165 20.90 -21.67 -4.39
C TRP A 165 20.63 -22.99 -3.67
N ARG A 166 19.51 -23.67 -3.94
CA ARG A 166 19.11 -24.91 -3.22
C ARG A 166 20.17 -26.01 -3.16
N GLU A 167 21.03 -26.13 -4.16
CA GLU A 167 22.13 -27.11 -4.13
C GLU A 167 23.21 -26.77 -3.08
N SER A 168 23.24 -25.51 -2.64
CA SER A 168 24.17 -24.94 -1.65
C SER A 168 23.54 -24.70 -0.27
N VAL A 169 22.24 -24.93 -0.09
CA VAL A 169 21.50 -24.68 1.17
C VAL A 169 20.99 -26.02 1.75
N PRO A 170 21.15 -26.28 3.06
CA PRO A 170 20.62 -27.49 3.70
C PRO A 170 19.11 -27.66 3.50
N GLU A 171 18.63 -28.89 3.29
CA GLU A 171 17.19 -29.14 3.06
C GLU A 171 16.31 -28.75 4.27
N PRO A 172 15.23 -27.96 4.06
CA PRO A 172 14.26 -27.66 5.12
C PRO A 172 13.46 -28.90 5.54
N ARG A 173 13.23 -29.05 6.84
CA ARG A 173 12.32 -30.08 7.37
C ARG A 173 10.87 -29.72 7.05
N ARG A 174 10.25 -30.47 6.14
CA ARG A 174 8.82 -30.31 5.78
C ARG A 174 7.91 -30.46 6.99
N SER A 175 7.09 -29.45 7.28
CA SER A 175 5.97 -29.57 8.22
C SER A 175 4.86 -30.43 7.61
N ALA A 176 4.35 -31.41 8.37
CA ALA A 176 3.31 -32.32 7.94
C ALA A 176 2.01 -31.57 7.54
N ARG A 177 1.45 -31.94 6.39
CA ARG A 177 0.12 -31.50 5.97
C ARG A 177 -0.92 -31.99 6.97
N HIS A 178 -1.66 -31.05 7.56
CA HIS A 178 -2.84 -31.36 8.36
C HIS A 178 -3.86 -32.13 7.52
N VAL A 179 -4.28 -33.29 8.01
CA VAL A 179 -5.42 -34.03 7.46
C VAL A 179 -6.67 -33.18 7.68
N GLN A 180 -7.32 -32.74 6.61
CA GLN A 180 -8.58 -32.01 6.68
C GLN A 180 -9.67 -32.94 7.24
N ALA A 181 -10.14 -32.66 8.45
CA ALA A 181 -11.43 -33.15 8.90
C ALA A 181 -12.52 -32.66 7.94
N LEU A 182 -13.54 -33.49 7.67
CA LEU A 182 -14.73 -33.09 6.92
C LEU A 182 -15.31 -31.82 7.54
N ALA A 183 -15.23 -30.71 6.81
CA ALA A 183 -15.63 -29.42 7.33
C ALA A 183 -17.15 -29.43 7.60
N PRO A 184 -17.63 -28.92 8.75
CA PRO A 184 -19.04 -28.93 9.11
C PRO A 184 -19.91 -28.21 8.06
N GLY A 185 -21.14 -28.67 7.82
CA GLY A 185 -22.07 -28.04 6.86
C GLY A 185 -22.53 -26.64 7.28
N ASN A 186 -23.01 -25.82 6.34
CA ASN A 186 -23.38 -24.40 6.59
C ASN A 186 -24.41 -24.24 7.72
N VAL A 187 -25.40 -25.12 7.82
CA VAL A 187 -26.42 -25.11 8.88
C VAL A 187 -25.77 -25.20 10.28
N ARG A 188 -24.77 -26.09 10.44
CA ARG A 188 -24.06 -26.24 11.70
C ARG A 188 -23.20 -25.03 12.02
N LEU A 189 -22.57 -24.43 11.01
CA LEU A 189 -21.80 -23.20 11.19
C LEU A 189 -22.68 -22.03 11.63
N LEU A 190 -23.85 -21.84 11.00
CA LEU A 190 -24.82 -20.82 11.40
C LEU A 190 -25.35 -21.06 12.82
N ALA A 191 -25.58 -22.32 13.21
CA ALA A 191 -26.00 -22.65 14.57
C ALA A 191 -24.95 -22.25 15.62
N VAL A 192 -23.65 -22.48 15.34
CA VAL A 192 -22.55 -22.02 16.21
C VAL A 192 -22.52 -20.49 16.31
N LEU A 193 -22.80 -19.79 15.21
CA LEU A 193 -22.84 -18.32 15.22
C LEU A 193 -24.04 -17.77 16.00
N ALA A 194 -25.18 -18.43 15.93
CA ALA A 194 -26.41 -18.03 16.62
C ALA A 194 -26.43 -18.43 18.10
N ASP A 195 -25.62 -19.43 18.50
CA ASP A 195 -25.59 -19.93 19.87
C ASP A 195 -24.86 -18.97 20.81
N GLY A 196 -25.63 -18.36 21.72
CA GLY A 196 -25.14 -17.48 22.79
C GLY A 196 -24.08 -18.11 23.69
N GLY A 197 -24.04 -19.44 23.80
CA GLY A 197 -23.06 -20.19 24.60
C GLY A 197 -21.72 -20.48 23.89
N SER A 198 -21.67 -20.36 22.56
CA SER A 198 -20.45 -20.61 21.78
C SER A 198 -19.38 -19.55 22.04
N SER A 199 -18.14 -19.99 22.19
CA SER A 199 -16.99 -19.12 22.43
C SER A 199 -16.65 -18.24 21.23
N ALA A 200 -15.96 -17.13 21.47
CA ALA A 200 -15.47 -16.26 20.39
C ALA A 200 -14.55 -17.00 19.40
N SER A 201 -13.78 -17.98 19.89
CA SER A 201 -12.91 -18.83 19.05
C SER A 201 -13.73 -19.73 18.13
N GLU A 202 -14.78 -20.40 18.66
CA GLU A 202 -15.67 -21.25 17.87
C GLU A 202 -16.42 -20.46 16.80
N ARG A 203 -16.94 -19.27 17.16
CA ARG A 203 -17.59 -18.36 16.20
C ARG A 203 -16.61 -17.85 15.14
N SER A 204 -15.37 -17.53 15.52
CA SER A 204 -14.31 -17.10 14.58
C SER A 204 -13.91 -18.22 13.62
N ALA A 205 -13.83 -19.47 14.11
CA ALA A 205 -13.58 -20.63 13.27
C ALA A 205 -14.74 -20.88 12.29
N ALA A 206 -15.98 -20.68 12.74
CA ALA A 206 -17.16 -20.79 11.88
C ALA A 206 -17.16 -19.71 10.76
N LEU A 207 -16.86 -18.46 11.10
CA LEU A 207 -16.68 -17.38 10.11
C LEU A 207 -15.54 -17.68 9.13
N SER A 208 -14.42 -18.19 9.63
CA SER A 208 -13.28 -18.58 8.79
C SER A 208 -13.65 -19.68 7.81
N ALA A 209 -14.46 -20.66 8.22
CA ALA A 209 -14.96 -21.70 7.33
C ALA A 209 -15.96 -21.16 6.28
N LEU A 210 -16.83 -20.21 6.66
CA LEU A 210 -17.78 -19.58 5.73
C LEU A 210 -17.10 -18.64 4.73
N ALA A 211 -16.00 -17.97 5.12
CA ALA A 211 -15.29 -16.99 4.29
C ALA A 211 -14.80 -17.53 2.94
N TRP A 212 -14.69 -18.86 2.82
CA TRP A 212 -14.23 -19.56 1.61
C TRP A 212 -15.34 -20.41 0.94
N ARG A 213 -16.60 -20.26 1.34
CA ARG A 213 -17.77 -21.00 0.79
C ARG A 213 -18.69 -20.11 -0.03
N PRO A 214 -19.62 -20.65 -0.83
CA PRO A 214 -20.68 -19.83 -1.44
C PRO A 214 -21.40 -18.95 -0.40
N PRO A 215 -21.87 -17.74 -0.79
CA PRO A 215 -22.52 -16.81 0.13
C PRO A 215 -23.75 -17.42 0.82
N VAL A 216 -23.93 -17.11 2.11
CA VAL A 216 -24.99 -17.68 2.98
C VAL A 216 -25.80 -16.53 3.59
N PRO A 217 -26.88 -16.05 2.95
CA PRO A 217 -27.63 -14.87 3.39
C PRO A 217 -28.25 -14.99 4.78
N GLU A 218 -28.47 -16.21 5.25
CA GLU A 218 -29.00 -16.51 6.59
C GLU A 218 -28.11 -16.00 7.73
N ILE A 219 -26.86 -15.59 7.45
CA ILE A 219 -25.99 -14.95 8.43
C ILE A 219 -26.39 -13.49 8.73
N LEU A 220 -27.10 -12.80 7.82
CA LEU A 220 -27.39 -11.36 7.91
C LEU A 220 -27.99 -10.94 9.26
N PRO A 221 -29.02 -11.63 9.81
CA PRO A 221 -29.59 -11.26 11.10
C PRO A 221 -28.64 -11.44 12.28
N LEU A 222 -27.61 -12.28 12.13
CA LEU A 222 -26.63 -12.57 13.18
C LEU A 222 -25.52 -11.52 13.24
N VAL A 223 -25.24 -10.83 12.13
CA VAL A 223 -24.10 -9.90 11.98
C VAL A 223 -23.96 -8.92 13.14
N PRO A 224 -25.03 -8.24 13.63
CA PRO A 224 -24.89 -7.26 14.72
C PRO A 224 -24.34 -7.84 16.03
N GLU A 225 -24.43 -9.16 16.23
CA GLU A 225 -24.04 -9.88 17.44
C GLU A 225 -22.66 -10.56 17.31
N LEU A 226 -22.01 -10.46 16.13
CA LEU A 226 -20.73 -11.12 15.84
C LEU A 226 -19.54 -10.20 16.14
N PHE A 227 -19.41 -9.79 17.40
CA PHE A 227 -18.34 -8.93 17.88
C PHE A 227 -17.47 -9.60 18.96
N THR A 228 -16.31 -9.01 19.23
CA THR A 228 -15.39 -9.48 20.26
C THR A 228 -15.96 -9.25 21.66
N ALA A 229 -15.91 -10.28 22.50
CA ALA A 229 -16.38 -10.23 23.89
C ALA A 229 -15.27 -9.89 24.91
N VAL A 230 -14.18 -9.27 24.47
CA VAL A 230 -13.05 -8.94 25.36
C VAL A 230 -13.49 -7.84 26.33
N PRO A 231 -13.36 -8.02 27.66
CA PRO A 231 -13.95 -7.10 28.65
C PRO A 231 -13.54 -5.63 28.51
N ALA A 232 -12.32 -5.34 28.03
CA ALA A 232 -11.82 -3.98 27.85
C ALA A 232 -12.37 -3.28 26.59
N GLU A 233 -12.95 -4.05 25.65
CA GLU A 233 -13.36 -3.58 24.31
C GLU A 233 -14.68 -4.26 23.87
N LEU A 234 -15.60 -4.52 24.81
CA LEU A 234 -16.81 -5.29 24.55
C LEU A 234 -17.65 -4.61 23.44
N GLY A 235 -17.79 -5.29 22.29
CA GLY A 235 -18.55 -4.76 21.16
C GLY A 235 -17.84 -3.68 20.34
N ALA A 236 -16.55 -3.42 20.58
CA ALA A 236 -15.80 -2.41 19.84
C ALA A 236 -15.31 -2.90 18.46
N ARG A 237 -15.13 -4.21 18.28
CA ARG A 237 -14.60 -4.82 17.04
C ARG A 237 -15.44 -6.00 16.56
N PRO A 238 -15.53 -6.24 15.25
CA PRO A 238 -16.16 -7.43 14.70
C PRO A 238 -15.29 -8.66 14.98
N LEU A 239 -15.89 -9.85 14.96
CA LEU A 239 -15.13 -11.09 14.93
C LEU A 239 -14.29 -11.18 13.64
N PRO A 240 -13.09 -11.79 13.69
CA PRO A 240 -12.26 -12.00 12.51
C PRO A 240 -13.02 -12.64 11.36
N ARG A 241 -12.70 -12.23 10.12
CA ARG A 241 -13.30 -12.70 8.86
C ARG A 241 -14.77 -12.33 8.64
N LEU A 242 -15.46 -11.68 9.58
CA LEU A 242 -16.84 -11.22 9.38
C LEU A 242 -16.99 -10.32 8.14
N GLY A 243 -16.12 -9.32 8.00
CA GLY A 243 -16.14 -8.39 6.86
C GLY A 243 -16.10 -9.12 5.51
N ARG A 244 -15.21 -10.11 5.37
CA ARG A 244 -15.09 -10.94 4.16
C ARG A 244 -16.33 -11.78 3.89
N VAL A 245 -16.97 -12.34 4.92
CA VAL A 245 -18.21 -13.10 4.74
C VAL A 245 -19.32 -12.17 4.22
N VAL A 246 -19.43 -10.98 4.80
CA VAL A 246 -20.44 -9.98 4.42
C VAL A 246 -20.19 -9.41 3.03
N GLU A 247 -18.95 -9.07 2.69
CA GLU A 247 -18.56 -8.57 1.36
C GLU A 247 -19.02 -9.53 0.25
N ARG A 248 -18.87 -10.84 0.47
CA ARG A 248 -19.28 -11.86 -0.51
C ARG A 248 -20.79 -12.01 -0.68
N LEU A 249 -21.60 -11.48 0.23
CA LEU A 249 -23.06 -11.43 0.06
C LEU A 249 -23.47 -10.41 -1.00
N GLY A 250 -22.62 -9.41 -1.27
CA GLY A 250 -22.85 -8.39 -2.29
C GLY A 250 -24.18 -7.65 -2.12
N VAL A 251 -24.96 -7.60 -3.19
CA VAL A 251 -26.27 -6.92 -3.21
C VAL A 251 -27.28 -7.46 -2.19
N LEU A 252 -27.11 -8.71 -1.73
CA LEU A 252 -28.00 -9.33 -0.74
C LEU A 252 -27.89 -8.64 0.62
N ALA A 253 -26.73 -8.07 0.96
CA ALA A 253 -26.51 -7.38 2.23
C ALA A 253 -26.98 -5.92 2.24
N VAL A 254 -27.41 -5.37 1.09
CA VAL A 254 -27.71 -3.93 0.95
C VAL A 254 -28.92 -3.50 1.79
N GLY A 255 -29.88 -4.39 2.06
CA GLY A 255 -31.01 -4.12 2.96
C GLY A 255 -30.53 -3.86 4.39
N ASP A 256 -29.85 -4.85 4.97
CA ASP A 256 -29.30 -4.79 6.33
C ASP A 256 -28.20 -3.73 6.48
N ALA A 257 -27.38 -3.52 5.45
CA ALA A 257 -26.32 -2.53 5.46
C ALA A 257 -26.81 -1.10 5.73
N ARG A 258 -28.04 -0.74 5.30
CA ARG A 258 -28.64 0.55 5.64
C ARG A 258 -28.94 0.69 7.12
N VAL A 259 -29.37 -0.40 7.76
CA VAL A 259 -29.61 -0.45 9.20
C VAL A 259 -28.28 -0.38 9.93
N TRP A 260 -27.28 -1.15 9.48
CA TRP A 260 -25.94 -1.15 10.07
C TRP A 260 -25.26 0.20 9.97
N ALA A 261 -25.33 0.88 8.82
CA ALA A 261 -24.75 2.20 8.60
C ALA A 261 -25.26 3.28 9.56
N ALA A 262 -26.48 3.11 10.10
CA ALA A 262 -27.09 4.00 11.09
C ALA A 262 -26.85 3.54 12.55
N SER A 263 -26.03 2.50 12.77
CA SER A 263 -25.77 1.97 14.10
C SER A 263 -24.84 2.87 14.91
N ASP A 264 -25.11 2.99 16.21
CA ASP A 264 -24.20 3.63 17.18
C ASP A 264 -22.91 2.81 17.41
N ARG A 265 -22.84 1.56 16.91
CA ARG A 265 -21.63 0.73 16.98
C ARG A 265 -20.70 1.09 15.80
N PRO A 266 -19.53 1.72 16.03
CA PRO A 266 -18.70 2.26 14.94
C PRO A 266 -18.25 1.22 13.91
N TRP A 267 -17.93 0.00 14.35
CA TRP A 267 -17.53 -1.06 13.43
C TRP A 267 -18.67 -1.56 12.55
N LEU A 268 -19.90 -1.59 13.09
CA LEU A 268 -21.09 -2.04 12.37
C LEU A 268 -21.52 -0.97 11.37
N ALA A 269 -21.47 0.30 11.78
CA ALA A 269 -21.63 1.44 10.88
C ALA A 269 -20.64 1.38 9.71
N ARG A 270 -19.35 1.20 10.00
CA ARG A 270 -18.31 1.07 8.97
C ARG A 270 -18.56 -0.11 8.03
N LEU A 271 -18.97 -1.27 8.56
CA LEU A 271 -19.30 -2.45 7.75
C LEU A 271 -20.50 -2.19 6.83
N GLY A 272 -21.55 -1.54 7.34
CA GLY A 272 -22.70 -1.12 6.54
C GLY A 272 -22.30 -0.16 5.43
N LEU A 273 -21.53 0.88 5.75
CA LEU A 273 -21.03 1.86 4.78
C LEU A 273 -20.16 1.19 3.70
N ALA A 274 -19.28 0.26 4.06
CA ALA A 274 -18.47 -0.49 3.10
C ALA A 274 -19.33 -1.31 2.11
N VAL A 275 -20.41 -1.94 2.58
CA VAL A 275 -21.37 -2.63 1.70
C VAL A 275 -22.14 -1.64 0.82
N LEU A 276 -22.57 -0.50 1.36
CA LEU A 276 -23.28 0.53 0.59
C LEU A 276 -22.38 1.18 -0.47
N ALA A 277 -21.10 1.40 -0.18
CA ALA A 277 -20.11 1.91 -1.13
C ALA A 277 -19.94 0.93 -2.30
N ARG A 278 -19.81 -0.37 -2.00
CA ARG A 278 -19.60 -1.44 -2.99
C ARG A 278 -20.86 -1.93 -3.70
N HIS A 279 -22.06 -1.76 -3.16
CA HIS A 279 -23.28 -2.38 -3.70
C HIS A 279 -24.55 -1.51 -3.60
N GLY A 280 -24.51 -0.39 -2.90
CA GLY A 280 -25.62 0.55 -2.75
C GLY A 280 -25.96 1.31 -4.04
N GLY A 281 -27.08 2.03 -3.99
CA GLY A 281 -27.56 2.89 -5.06
C GLY A 281 -27.47 4.38 -4.68
N VAL A 282 -27.88 5.28 -5.58
CA VAL A 282 -27.77 6.75 -5.40
C VAL A 282 -28.38 7.24 -4.08
N ARG A 283 -29.44 6.58 -3.59
CA ARG A 283 -30.07 6.89 -2.29
C ARG A 283 -29.14 6.70 -1.08
N ASP A 284 -28.09 5.92 -1.25
CA ASP A 284 -27.12 5.58 -0.21
C ASP A 284 -25.92 6.55 -0.22
N LEU A 285 -25.86 7.52 -1.17
CA LEU A 285 -24.80 8.53 -1.22
C LEU A 285 -24.70 9.42 0.03
N PRO A 286 -25.80 9.97 0.59
CA PRO A 286 -25.70 10.89 1.72
C PRO A 286 -24.90 10.35 2.93
N PRO A 287 -25.13 9.12 3.43
CA PRO A 287 -24.32 8.59 4.53
C PRO A 287 -22.86 8.31 4.11
N LEU A 288 -22.58 7.97 2.85
CA LEU A 288 -21.20 7.78 2.36
C LEU A 288 -20.43 9.11 2.33
N LEU A 289 -21.07 10.19 1.88
CA LEU A 289 -20.47 11.54 1.87
C LEU A 289 -20.20 12.03 3.30
N ALA A 290 -21.17 11.82 4.21
CA ALA A 290 -21.02 12.19 5.61
C ALA A 290 -19.86 11.44 6.29
N GLU A 291 -19.68 10.16 5.98
CA GLU A 291 -18.56 9.38 6.48
C GLU A 291 -17.22 9.92 5.97
N LEU A 292 -17.11 10.25 4.69
CA LEU A 292 -15.86 10.78 4.11
C LEU A 292 -15.46 12.12 4.75
N GLU A 293 -16.42 13.03 4.95
CA GLU A 293 -16.19 14.29 5.66
C GLU A 293 -15.82 14.07 7.14
N ARG A 294 -16.42 13.08 7.80
CA ARG A 294 -16.07 12.71 9.18
C ARG A 294 -14.64 12.18 9.26
N GLN A 295 -14.23 11.30 8.34
CA GLN A 295 -12.87 10.77 8.27
C GLN A 295 -11.86 11.91 8.07
N TRP A 296 -12.15 12.84 7.17
CA TRP A 296 -11.33 14.04 6.97
C TRP A 296 -11.22 14.87 8.25
N ALA A 297 -12.36 15.22 8.87
CA ALA A 297 -12.39 16.05 10.07
C ALA A 297 -11.68 15.40 11.27
N ALA A 298 -11.66 14.07 11.33
CA ALA A 298 -10.96 13.30 12.36
C ALA A 298 -9.46 13.12 12.09
N GLY A 299 -8.94 13.56 10.94
CA GLY A 299 -7.56 13.26 10.53
C GLY A 299 -7.31 11.76 10.34
N GLN A 300 -8.35 11.01 9.92
CA GLN A 300 -8.25 9.59 9.68
C GLN A 300 -7.68 9.34 8.27
N TRP A 301 -6.36 9.15 8.20
CA TRP A 301 -5.64 8.94 6.93
C TRP A 301 -5.65 7.50 6.41
N CYS A 302 -6.21 6.57 7.20
CA CYS A 302 -6.22 5.14 6.88
C CYS A 302 -7.66 4.61 6.73
N GLY A 303 -7.92 3.88 5.65
CA GLY A 303 -9.16 3.20 5.28
C GLY A 303 -10.17 4.05 4.49
N SER A 304 -9.78 5.21 3.98
CA SER A 304 -10.66 6.09 3.18
C SER A 304 -10.68 5.71 1.69
N ASP A 305 -9.68 4.99 1.22
CA ASP A 305 -9.56 4.39 -0.11
C ASP A 305 -10.79 3.57 -0.51
N ASP A 306 -11.26 2.67 0.37
CA ASP A 306 -12.43 1.82 0.18
C ASP A 306 -13.70 2.63 -0.12
N LEU A 307 -13.85 3.76 0.58
CA LEU A 307 -14.97 4.68 0.43
C LEU A 307 -14.83 5.51 -0.85
N ALA A 308 -13.61 5.95 -1.18
CA ALA A 308 -13.32 6.67 -2.41
C ALA A 308 -13.59 5.82 -3.66
N ASP A 309 -13.08 4.59 -3.71
CA ASP A 309 -13.31 3.65 -4.82
C ASP A 309 -14.81 3.31 -4.94
N GLY A 310 -15.52 3.18 -3.81
CA GLY A 310 -16.96 3.01 -3.81
C GLY A 310 -17.73 4.22 -4.35
N LEU A 311 -17.31 5.44 -3.99
CA LEU A 311 -17.89 6.69 -4.50
C LEU A 311 -17.67 6.87 -6.01
N ALA A 312 -16.54 6.41 -6.54
CA ALA A 312 -16.22 6.47 -7.97
C ALA A 312 -17.32 5.86 -8.86
N ARG A 313 -17.95 4.77 -8.41
CA ARG A 313 -19.04 4.09 -9.14
C ARG A 313 -20.27 4.94 -9.40
N PHE A 314 -20.52 5.96 -8.57
CA PHE A 314 -21.65 6.86 -8.74
C PHE A 314 -21.36 7.98 -9.76
N GLY A 315 -20.10 8.10 -10.20
CA GLY A 315 -19.68 9.10 -11.18
C GLY A 315 -20.15 10.51 -10.81
N PRO A 316 -20.68 11.29 -11.77
CA PRO A 316 -21.15 12.66 -11.51
C PRO A 316 -22.21 12.79 -10.41
N ALA A 317 -22.95 11.71 -10.07
CA ALA A 317 -23.93 11.78 -8.99
C ALA A 317 -23.27 11.99 -7.60
N ALA A 318 -22.00 11.62 -7.45
CA ALA A 318 -21.22 11.84 -6.23
C ALA A 318 -20.40 13.16 -6.25
N VAL A 319 -20.78 14.15 -7.07
CA VAL A 319 -20.05 15.45 -7.16
C VAL A 319 -19.81 16.13 -5.82
N GLY A 320 -20.69 15.91 -4.83
CA GLY A 320 -20.51 16.40 -3.46
C GLY A 320 -19.26 15.87 -2.75
N ALA A 321 -18.70 14.72 -3.14
CA ALA A 321 -17.45 14.19 -2.59
C ALA A 321 -16.19 14.87 -3.14
N ALA A 322 -16.28 15.55 -4.29
CA ALA A 322 -15.08 16.04 -4.97
C ALA A 322 -14.20 16.97 -4.12
N PRO A 323 -14.73 17.94 -3.34
CA PRO A 323 -13.89 18.81 -2.52
C PRO A 323 -13.12 18.07 -1.42
N VAL A 324 -13.75 17.09 -0.75
CA VAL A 324 -13.09 16.30 0.30
C VAL A 324 -12.09 15.30 -0.28
N LEU A 325 -12.43 14.64 -1.40
CA LEU A 325 -11.50 13.75 -2.11
C LEU A 325 -10.26 14.50 -2.59
N ARG A 326 -10.42 15.75 -3.08
CA ARG A 326 -9.28 16.58 -3.47
C ARG A 326 -8.39 16.91 -2.28
N ARG A 327 -8.99 17.27 -1.12
CA ARG A 327 -8.23 17.50 0.11
C ARG A 327 -7.45 16.26 0.56
N PHE A 328 -8.08 15.08 0.51
CA PHE A 328 -7.40 13.81 0.78
C PHE A 328 -6.24 13.55 -0.19
N TRP A 329 -6.47 13.68 -1.49
CA TRP A 329 -5.44 13.50 -2.52
C TRP A 329 -4.26 14.48 -2.33
N GLU A 330 -4.55 15.74 -1.99
CA GLU A 330 -3.53 16.76 -1.78
C GLU A 330 -2.71 16.53 -0.49
N GLN A 331 -3.37 16.14 0.60
CA GLN A 331 -2.80 16.29 1.95
C GLN A 331 -2.48 14.96 2.64
N THR A 332 -2.97 13.82 2.11
CA THR A 332 -2.79 12.53 2.76
C THR A 332 -1.30 12.24 2.97
N PRO A 333 -0.88 11.95 4.21
CA PRO A 333 0.42 11.35 4.46
C PRO A 333 0.43 9.85 4.10
N HIS A 334 -0.74 9.21 3.96
CA HIS A 334 -0.86 7.80 3.57
C HIS A 334 -0.95 7.70 2.05
N SER A 335 0.21 7.75 1.39
CA SER A 335 0.32 7.79 -0.07
C SER A 335 -0.38 6.61 -0.76
N TYR A 336 -0.37 5.44 -0.14
CA TYR A 336 -1.08 4.23 -0.61
C TYR A 336 -2.54 4.46 -1.02
N GLU A 337 -3.26 5.38 -0.38
CA GLU A 337 -4.68 5.65 -0.69
C GLU A 337 -4.89 6.68 -1.81
N ARG A 338 -3.82 7.41 -2.19
CA ARG A 338 -3.88 8.44 -3.21
C ARG A 338 -4.41 7.95 -4.57
N PRO A 339 -4.06 6.73 -5.06
CA PRO A 339 -4.64 6.19 -6.28
C PRO A 339 -6.17 6.10 -6.23
N SER A 340 -6.75 5.68 -5.11
CA SER A 340 -8.21 5.59 -4.94
C SER A 340 -8.88 6.96 -4.99
N TYR A 341 -8.28 7.99 -4.38
CA TYR A 341 -8.80 9.36 -4.48
C TYR A 341 -8.71 9.90 -5.91
N LEU A 342 -7.61 9.65 -6.60
CA LEU A 342 -7.41 10.06 -8.00
C LEU A 342 -8.46 9.41 -8.92
N ARG A 343 -8.66 8.09 -8.80
CA ARG A 343 -9.70 7.35 -9.54
C ARG A 343 -11.10 7.89 -9.27
N ALA A 344 -11.42 8.14 -7.99
CA ALA A 344 -12.70 8.70 -7.60
C ALA A 344 -12.93 10.10 -8.18
N LEU A 345 -11.92 10.99 -8.10
CA LEU A 345 -12.00 12.32 -8.70
C LEU A 345 -12.23 12.26 -10.20
N ALA A 346 -11.50 11.40 -10.93
CA ALA A 346 -11.63 11.25 -12.37
C ALA A 346 -13.02 10.74 -12.79
N ALA A 347 -13.57 9.77 -12.03
CA ALA A 347 -14.91 9.25 -12.28
C ALA A 347 -16.02 10.27 -11.96
N ILE A 348 -15.85 11.04 -10.87
CA ILE A 348 -16.83 12.01 -10.39
C ILE A 348 -16.82 13.30 -11.23
N ARG A 349 -15.65 13.71 -11.72
CA ARG A 349 -15.46 14.95 -12.50
C ARG A 349 -14.81 14.68 -13.86
N PRO A 350 -15.48 13.95 -14.79
CA PRO A 350 -14.90 13.66 -16.10
C PRO A 350 -14.47 14.95 -16.83
N GLY A 351 -13.22 14.99 -17.29
CA GLY A 351 -12.64 16.12 -18.01
C GLY A 351 -12.18 17.30 -17.15
N ALA A 352 -12.35 17.26 -15.82
CA ALA A 352 -11.91 18.32 -14.91
C ALA A 352 -10.79 17.89 -13.94
N THR A 353 -10.10 16.79 -14.24
CA THR A 353 -9.00 16.22 -13.43
C THR A 353 -7.64 16.24 -14.13
N GLY A 354 -7.49 17.07 -15.18
CA GLY A 354 -6.29 17.06 -16.02
C GLY A 354 -5.01 17.39 -15.26
N ALA A 355 -5.07 18.36 -14.34
CA ALA A 355 -3.90 18.76 -13.54
C ALA A 355 -3.49 17.65 -12.55
N GLU A 356 -4.47 17.07 -11.84
CA GLU A 356 -4.24 15.97 -10.91
C GLU A 356 -3.65 14.75 -11.62
N LEU A 357 -4.20 14.40 -12.79
CA LEU A 357 -3.70 13.30 -13.62
C LEU A 357 -2.28 13.55 -14.15
N THR A 358 -1.98 14.76 -14.63
CA THR A 358 -0.63 15.10 -15.08
C THR A 358 0.37 15.02 -13.92
N GLU A 359 0.05 15.61 -12.77
CA GLU A 359 0.90 15.54 -11.58
C GLU A 359 1.18 14.09 -11.17
N SER A 360 0.16 13.23 -11.19
CA SER A 360 0.28 11.84 -10.76
C SER A 360 1.21 10.97 -11.62
N LEU A 361 1.71 11.45 -12.77
CA LEU A 361 2.76 10.77 -13.53
C LEU A 361 4.12 10.73 -12.79
N TRP A 362 4.30 11.56 -11.75
CA TRP A 362 5.48 11.59 -10.89
C TRP A 362 5.19 11.22 -9.43
N ASP A 363 4.00 10.71 -9.16
CA ASP A 363 3.64 10.27 -7.81
C ASP A 363 4.53 9.11 -7.34
N CYS A 364 4.76 9.01 -6.02
CA CYS A 364 5.50 7.87 -5.48
C CYS A 364 4.78 6.54 -5.70
N GLU A 365 3.44 6.53 -5.70
CA GLU A 365 2.68 5.29 -5.86
C GLU A 365 2.62 4.86 -7.33
N GLU A 366 2.94 3.61 -7.58
CA GLU A 366 2.86 3.02 -8.92
C GLU A 366 1.44 3.07 -9.49
N GLU A 367 0.42 2.73 -8.68
CA GLU A 367 -0.98 2.74 -9.07
C GLU A 367 -1.49 4.14 -9.49
N SER A 368 -1.00 5.19 -8.84
CA SER A 368 -1.27 6.58 -9.25
C SER A 368 -0.69 6.84 -10.64
N ARG A 369 0.54 6.40 -10.89
CA ARG A 369 1.24 6.56 -12.17
C ARG A 369 0.59 5.72 -13.27
N LEU A 370 0.21 4.48 -13.00
CA LEU A 370 -0.51 3.61 -13.94
C LEU A 370 -1.82 4.26 -14.40
N PHE A 371 -2.61 4.74 -13.45
CA PHE A 371 -3.86 5.42 -13.76
C PHE A 371 -3.64 6.71 -14.56
N ALA A 372 -2.63 7.50 -14.19
CA ALA A 372 -2.24 8.71 -14.91
C ALA A 372 -1.75 8.42 -16.34
N VAL A 373 -0.95 7.38 -16.56
CA VAL A 373 -0.48 6.96 -17.90
C VAL A 373 -1.66 6.70 -18.84
N GLU A 374 -2.74 6.11 -18.33
CA GLU A 374 -3.93 5.83 -19.14
C GLU A 374 -4.78 7.08 -19.39
N HIS A 375 -4.94 7.95 -18.39
CA HIS A 375 -5.99 8.98 -18.40
C HIS A 375 -5.49 10.43 -18.54
N ALA A 376 -4.20 10.70 -18.34
CA ALA A 376 -3.65 12.06 -18.43
C ALA A 376 -3.86 12.65 -19.84
N PRO A 377 -4.11 13.97 -19.92
CA PRO A 377 -4.33 14.63 -21.20
C PRO A 377 -3.10 14.54 -22.10
N ASP A 378 -3.34 14.34 -23.40
CA ASP A 378 -2.25 14.26 -24.37
C ASP A 378 -1.47 15.58 -24.42
N GLY A 379 -0.14 15.47 -24.45
CA GLY A 379 0.74 16.63 -24.45
C GLY A 379 2.22 16.25 -24.58
N PRO A 380 3.10 17.23 -24.83
CA PRO A 380 4.55 16.99 -24.90
C PRO A 380 5.09 16.45 -23.57
N GLU A 381 4.58 16.96 -22.46
CA GLU A 381 4.96 16.55 -21.11
C GLU A 381 4.64 15.07 -20.85
N LEU A 382 3.41 14.64 -21.18
CA LEU A 382 3.04 13.22 -21.11
C LEU A 382 3.98 12.37 -21.97
N ARG A 383 4.25 12.75 -23.23
CA ARG A 383 5.12 11.96 -24.12
C ARG A 383 6.53 11.81 -23.57
N CYS A 384 7.13 12.89 -23.05
CA CYS A 384 8.44 12.83 -22.41
C CYS A 384 8.41 11.88 -21.22
N ARG A 385 7.41 12.01 -20.35
CA ARG A 385 7.30 11.19 -19.14
C ARG A 385 7.05 9.71 -19.45
N LEU A 386 6.24 9.38 -20.44
CA LEU A 386 6.03 8.00 -20.87
C LEU A 386 7.33 7.34 -21.37
N ALA A 387 8.18 8.09 -22.09
CA ALA A 387 9.46 7.58 -22.56
C ALA A 387 10.43 7.30 -21.40
N GLU A 388 10.44 8.18 -20.39
CA GLU A 388 11.19 7.95 -19.15
C GLU A 388 10.70 6.71 -18.41
N LEU A 389 9.38 6.57 -18.21
CA LEU A 389 8.79 5.42 -17.53
C LEU A 389 9.09 4.12 -18.26
N GLN A 390 8.90 4.07 -19.59
CA GLN A 390 9.17 2.89 -20.41
C GLN A 390 10.61 2.38 -20.25
N GLY A 391 11.58 3.29 -20.16
CA GLY A 391 13.00 2.97 -20.07
C GLY A 391 13.54 2.82 -18.64
N SER A 392 12.73 3.07 -17.61
CA SER A 392 13.23 3.14 -16.23
C SER A 392 13.40 1.74 -15.62
N PRO A 393 14.60 1.37 -15.15
CA PRO A 393 14.87 0.04 -14.60
C PRO A 393 14.30 -0.18 -13.19
N VAL A 394 13.82 0.88 -12.53
CA VAL A 394 13.18 0.82 -11.21
C VAL A 394 11.70 0.50 -11.33
N GLU A 395 11.07 0.83 -12.46
CA GLU A 395 9.63 0.65 -12.66
C GLU A 395 9.27 -0.81 -12.95
N SER A 396 8.11 -1.23 -12.45
CA SER A 396 7.57 -2.55 -12.72
C SER A 396 7.42 -2.82 -14.21
N GLU A 397 7.37 -4.10 -14.57
CA GLU A 397 7.07 -4.50 -15.95
C GLU A 397 5.69 -4.00 -16.40
N GLU A 398 4.72 -3.95 -15.49
CA GLU A 398 3.37 -3.49 -15.78
C GLU A 398 3.35 -2.00 -16.18
N LEU A 399 3.98 -1.13 -15.38
CA LEU A 399 4.04 0.30 -15.66
C LEU A 399 4.83 0.60 -16.94
N ARG A 400 5.98 -0.07 -17.15
CA ARG A 400 6.75 0.05 -18.39
C ARG A 400 5.93 -0.35 -19.61
N ALA A 401 5.20 -1.45 -19.52
CA ALA A 401 4.35 -1.93 -20.59
C ALA A 401 3.15 -1.00 -20.85
N ALA A 402 2.55 -0.45 -19.80
CA ALA A 402 1.48 0.54 -19.92
C ALA A 402 1.97 1.81 -20.65
N ALA A 403 3.13 2.33 -20.25
CA ALA A 403 3.74 3.50 -20.89
C ALA A 403 4.05 3.25 -22.37
N ALA A 404 4.65 2.10 -22.69
CA ALA A 404 4.93 1.70 -24.08
C ALA A 404 3.67 1.60 -24.94
N ARG A 405 2.58 1.01 -24.40
CA ARG A 405 1.29 0.92 -25.10
C ARG A 405 0.72 2.32 -25.38
N ARG A 406 0.75 3.22 -24.39
CA ARG A 406 0.22 4.58 -24.54
C ARG A 406 1.01 5.39 -25.58
N LEU A 407 2.34 5.28 -25.58
CA LEU A 407 3.21 5.90 -26.60
C LEU A 407 2.89 5.39 -28.02
N ALA A 408 2.71 4.09 -28.19
CA ALA A 408 2.39 3.51 -29.49
C ALA A 408 0.98 3.90 -29.98
N GLY A 409 0.03 4.06 -29.05
CA GLY A 409 -1.36 4.45 -29.34
C GLY A 409 -1.52 5.93 -29.70
N GLY A 410 -0.71 6.83 -29.13
CA GLY A 410 -0.76 8.28 -29.42
C GLY A 410 -0.13 8.70 -30.76
N ASN A 411 0.43 7.77 -31.52
CA ASN A 411 0.97 7.97 -32.87
C ASN A 411 -0.01 7.58 -34.00
N ARG A 412 -1.29 7.36 -33.67
CA ARG A 412 -2.40 7.22 -34.64
C ARG A 412 -3.32 8.42 -34.51
#